data_AF-A0A221KK65-F1
#
_entry.id   AF-A0A221KK65-F1
#
_cell.length_a   1.000
_cell.length_b   1.000
_cell.length_c   1.000
_cell.angle_alpha   90.00
_cell.angle_beta   90.00
_cell.angle_gamma   90.00
#
_symmetry.space_group_name_H-M   'P 1'
#
loop_
_entity.id
_entity.type
_entity.pdbx_description
1 polymer ?
#
loop_
_entity_poly.entity_id
_entity_poly.type
_entity_poly.pdbx_seq_one_letter_code
_entity_poly.pdbx_strand_id
1 'polypeptide(L)'
;MQEPVPGEAPTGAAARFGPLGRALLWASKVSAIGGGLVFVGLVAMSLLSILGRKLWAMPVPGDVEVLQMAAAPACAAFFAFCHLTHCDVKVDFFTAKARPTVVHALDALGSLLFGAVGALLTWRSAEGAWMVRASEETSMILGWPLWVA
;
A
#
# COMPACT_ATOMS: atom_id res chain seq x y z
N MET A 1 5.71 -3.52 -25.02
CA MET A 1 5.44 -2.17 -24.52
C MET A 1 4.35 -1.60 -25.42
N GLN A 2 3.08 -1.82 -25.09
CA GLN A 2 1.95 -1.21 -25.79
C GLN A 2 1.66 0.11 -25.07
N GLU A 3 1.79 1.23 -25.78
CA GLU A 3 1.42 2.53 -25.21
C GLU A 3 -0.09 2.56 -24.93
N PRO A 4 -0.52 3.13 -23.79
CA PRO A 4 -1.94 3.31 -23.52
C PRO A 4 -2.51 4.36 -24.46
N VAL A 5 -3.68 4.06 -25.04
CA VAL A 5 -4.39 4.95 -25.96
C VAL A 5 -4.80 6.24 -25.22
N PRO A 6 -4.44 7.45 -25.70
CA PRO A 6 -4.81 8.69 -25.05
C PRO A 6 -6.34 8.88 -25.12
N GLY A 7 -7.02 8.88 -23.97
CA GLY A 7 -8.45 9.17 -23.87
C GLY A 7 -9.33 8.02 -23.37
N GLU A 8 -8.79 6.83 -23.12
CA GLU A 8 -9.55 5.77 -22.45
C GLU A 8 -9.58 6.05 -20.95
N ALA A 9 -10.65 6.70 -20.49
CA ALA A 9 -10.94 6.80 -19.06
C ALA A 9 -10.92 5.38 -18.46
N PRO A 10 -10.36 5.16 -17.24
CA PRO A 10 -10.28 3.85 -16.59
C PRO A 10 -11.66 3.32 -16.11
N THR A 11 -12.71 3.58 -16.88
CA THR A 11 -14.13 3.34 -16.58
C THR A 11 -14.61 1.93 -16.94
N GLY A 12 -13.75 1.06 -17.49
CA GLY A 12 -14.15 -0.30 -17.91
C GLY A 12 -14.04 -1.38 -16.84
N ALA A 13 -13.18 -1.22 -15.83
CA ALA A 13 -12.90 -2.31 -14.87
C ALA A 13 -14.13 -2.65 -14.01
N ALA A 14 -14.88 -1.64 -13.56
CA ALA A 14 -16.04 -1.83 -12.68
C ALA A 14 -17.19 -2.62 -13.32
N ALA A 15 -17.29 -2.64 -14.66
CA ALA A 15 -18.38 -3.28 -15.38
C ALA A 15 -18.26 -4.82 -15.45
N ARG A 16 -17.09 -5.40 -15.13
CA ARG A 16 -16.80 -6.84 -15.27
C ARG A 16 -16.86 -7.63 -13.95
N PHE A 17 -16.98 -6.94 -12.80
CA PHE A 17 -16.95 -7.60 -11.49
C PHE A 17 -18.36 -7.98 -10.99
N GLY A 18 -18.49 -9.22 -10.51
CA GLY A 18 -19.65 -9.68 -9.74
C GLY A 18 -19.82 -8.94 -8.41
N PRO A 19 -20.87 -9.22 -7.61
CA PRO A 19 -21.17 -8.47 -6.39
C PRO A 19 -20.00 -8.48 -5.37
N LEU A 20 -19.32 -9.61 -5.22
CA LEU A 20 -18.12 -9.75 -4.39
C LEU A 20 -16.94 -8.90 -4.90
N GLY A 21 -16.74 -8.86 -6.21
CA GLY A 21 -15.64 -8.07 -6.81
C GLY A 21 -15.87 -6.56 -6.65
N ARG A 22 -17.12 -6.10 -6.66
CA ARG A 22 -17.45 -4.70 -6.36
C ARG A 22 -17.19 -4.34 -4.90
N ALA A 23 -17.53 -5.23 -3.98
CA ALA A 23 -17.25 -5.04 -2.55
C ALA A 23 -15.73 -4.98 -2.30
N LEU A 24 -14.96 -5.89 -2.90
CA LEU A 24 -13.49 -5.87 -2.86
C LEU A 24 -12.93 -4.57 -3.42
N LEU A 25 -13.43 -4.13 -4.59
CA LEU A 25 -12.98 -2.89 -5.21
C LEU A 25 -13.24 -1.68 -4.31
N TRP A 26 -14.41 -1.63 -3.66
CA TRP A 26 -14.74 -0.54 -2.74
C TRP A 26 -13.82 -0.56 -1.51
N ALA A 27 -13.64 -1.72 -0.87
CA ALA A 27 -12.75 -1.85 0.28
C ALA A 27 -11.30 -1.44 -0.06
N SER A 28 -10.78 -1.89 -1.19
CA SER A 28 -9.44 -1.55 -1.66
C SER A 28 -9.30 -0.06 -2.01
N LYS A 29 -10.32 0.55 -2.61
CA LYS A 29 -10.34 2.01 -2.86
C LYS A 29 -10.30 2.82 -1.57
N VAL A 30 -11.11 2.44 -0.59
CA VAL A 30 -11.14 3.12 0.72
C VAL A 30 -9.78 2.98 1.41
N SER A 31 -9.20 1.78 1.41
CA SER A 31 -7.84 1.54 1.91
C SER A 31 -6.80 2.43 1.21
N ALA A 32 -6.80 2.46 -0.12
CA ALA A 32 -5.87 3.27 -0.90
C ALA A 32 -6.03 4.77 -0.63
N ILE A 33 -7.27 5.28 -0.53
CA ILE A 33 -7.52 6.69 -0.18
C ILE A 33 -6.99 6.98 1.23
N GLY A 34 -7.20 6.06 2.18
CA GLY A 34 -6.66 6.16 3.54
C GLY A 34 -5.13 6.27 3.54
N GLY A 35 -4.43 5.37 2.85
CA GLY A 35 -2.97 5.43 2.70
C GLY A 35 -2.49 6.73 2.04
N GLY A 36 -3.22 7.20 1.02
CA GLY A 36 -2.94 8.48 0.35
C GLY A 36 -3.04 9.67 1.29
N LEU A 37 -4.09 9.70 2.12
CA LEU A 37 -4.28 10.75 3.12
C LEU A 37 -3.15 10.76 4.17
N VAL A 38 -2.71 9.57 4.61
CA VAL A 38 -1.56 9.43 5.51
C VAL A 38 -0.29 10.01 4.87
N PHE A 39 -0.01 9.71 3.60
CA PHE A 39 1.13 10.29 2.89
C PHE A 39 1.05 11.81 2.75
N VAL A 40 -0.13 12.36 2.45
CA VAL A 40 -0.34 13.81 2.40
C VAL A 40 -0.04 14.43 3.77
N GLY A 41 -0.49 13.80 4.85
CA GLY A 41 -0.17 14.22 6.23
C GLY A 41 1.33 14.19 6.52
N LEU A 42 2.02 13.12 6.15
CA LEU A 42 3.47 12.96 6.31
C LEU A 42 4.26 14.01 5.52
N VAL A 43 3.85 14.30 4.29
CA VAL A 43 4.47 15.34 3.46
C VAL A 43 4.24 16.72 4.07
N ALA A 44 3.01 17.01 4.52
CA ALA A 44 2.70 18.28 5.18
C ALA A 44 3.54 18.47 6.46
N MET A 45 3.62 17.45 7.31
CA MET A 45 4.46 17.46 8.50
C MET A 45 5.95 17.65 8.15
N SER A 46 6.45 16.98 7.11
CA SER A 46 7.83 17.13 6.65
C SER A 46 8.11 18.56 6.17
N LEU A 47 7.20 19.16 5.39
CA LEU A 47 7.31 20.54 4.95
C LEU A 47 7.32 21.51 6.14
N LEU A 48 6.43 21.32 7.11
CA LEU A 48 6.38 22.13 8.33
C LEU A 48 7.69 22.02 9.13
N SER A 49 8.24 20.81 9.28
CA SER A 49 9.53 20.60 9.98
C SER A 49 10.69 21.29 9.26
N ILE A 50 10.77 21.17 7.93
CA ILE A 50 11.83 21.80 7.13
C ILE A 50 11.72 23.32 7.18
N LEU A 51 10.52 23.88 7.04
CA LEU A 51 10.28 25.32 7.11
C LEU A 51 10.55 25.87 8.51
N GLY A 52 10.07 25.19 9.56
CA GLY A 52 10.31 25.56 10.96
C GLY A 52 11.79 25.59 11.32
N ARG A 53 12.54 24.58 10.85
CA ARG A 53 14.00 24.51 11.00
C ARG A 53 14.71 25.66 10.29
N LYS A 54 14.26 26.03 9.10
CA LYS A 54 14.94 27.03 8.25
C LYS A 54 14.59 28.48 8.61
N LEU A 55 13.38 28.73 9.12
CA LEU A 55 12.89 30.08 9.40
C LEU A 55 13.01 30.46 10.89
N TRP A 56 12.86 29.51 11.81
CA TRP A 56 12.75 29.79 13.25
C TRP A 56 13.63 28.90 14.14
N ALA A 57 14.49 28.06 13.54
CA ALA A 57 15.33 27.09 14.25
C ALA A 57 14.57 26.13 15.18
N MET A 58 13.25 25.97 14.99
CA MET A 58 12.39 25.07 15.73
C MET A 58 11.91 23.94 14.81
N PRO A 59 12.60 22.78 14.76
CA PRO A 59 12.11 21.60 14.05
C PRO A 59 10.96 20.94 14.81
N VAL A 60 10.13 20.15 14.12
CA VAL A 60 9.14 19.28 14.76
C VAL A 60 9.88 18.06 15.33
N PRO A 61 9.90 17.86 16.66
CA PRO A 61 10.57 16.71 17.26
C PRO A 61 9.86 15.40 16.90
N GLY A 62 10.61 14.38 16.49
CA GLY A 62 10.08 13.06 16.15
C GLY A 62 9.40 12.96 14.78
N ASP A 63 9.61 13.93 13.89
CA ASP A 63 9.13 13.90 12.50
C ASP A 63 9.59 12.62 11.75
N VAL A 64 10.86 12.26 11.88
CA VAL A 64 11.43 11.06 11.27
C VAL A 64 10.86 9.76 11.86
N GLU A 65 10.52 9.73 13.15
CA GLU A 65 9.93 8.54 13.80
C GLU A 65 8.52 8.30 13.26
N VAL A 66 7.69 9.35 13.22
CA VAL A 66 6.33 9.28 12.68
C VAL A 66 6.34 8.89 11.20
N LEU A 67 7.29 9.42 10.43
CA LEU A 67 7.48 9.04 9.03
C LEU A 67 7.80 7.54 8.89
N GLN A 68 8.74 7.02 9.68
CA GLN A 68 9.14 5.62 9.61
C GLN A 68 8.00 4.67 10.02
N MET A 69 7.25 5.02 11.07
CA MET A 69 6.13 4.22 11.56
C MET A 69 4.97 4.20 10.56
N ALA A 70 4.59 5.35 10.00
CA ALA A 70 3.38 5.45 9.17
C ALA A 70 3.61 5.12 7.68
N ALA A 71 4.83 5.26 7.14
CA ALA A 71 5.08 5.08 5.71
C ALA A 71 4.87 3.64 5.23
N ALA A 72 5.28 2.64 6.01
CA ALA A 72 5.13 1.23 5.66
C ALA A 72 3.66 0.79 5.51
N PRO A 73 2.77 0.99 6.52
CA PRO A 73 1.36 0.64 6.38
C PRO A 73 0.65 1.52 5.33
N ALA A 74 1.02 2.79 5.18
CA ALA A 74 0.45 3.66 4.16
C ALA A 74 0.76 3.16 2.73
N CYS A 75 1.98 2.70 2.47
CA CYS A 75 2.36 2.08 1.19
C CYS A 75 1.58 0.79 0.94
N ALA A 76 1.50 -0.07 1.95
CA ALA A 76 0.81 -1.36 1.85
C ALA A 76 -0.68 -1.18 1.52
N ALA A 77 -1.31 -0.10 2.01
CA ALA A 77 -2.72 0.20 1.77
C ALA A 77 -3.08 0.41 0.29
N PHE A 78 -2.13 0.77 -0.57
CA PHE A 78 -2.32 0.91 -2.02
C PHE A 78 -2.30 -0.43 -2.76
N PHE A 79 -1.63 -1.44 -2.20
CA PHE A 79 -1.29 -2.67 -2.90
C PHE A 79 -2.53 -3.42 -3.42
N ALA A 80 -3.56 -3.57 -2.58
CA ALA A 80 -4.79 -4.27 -2.97
C ALA A 80 -5.52 -3.58 -4.13
N PHE A 81 -5.48 -2.24 -4.19
CA PHE A 81 -6.10 -1.47 -5.27
C PHE A 81 -5.31 -1.58 -6.57
N CYS A 82 -3.97 -1.54 -6.51
CA CYS A 82 -3.10 -1.77 -7.67
C CYS A 82 -3.35 -3.15 -8.28
N HIS A 83 -3.38 -4.19 -7.44
CA HIS A 83 -3.59 -5.59 -7.87
C HIS A 83 -4.94 -5.80 -8.55
N LEU A 84 -6.02 -5.22 -8.00
CA LEU A 84 -7.36 -5.31 -8.57
C LEU A 84 -7.54 -4.51 -9.87
N THR A 85 -6.80 -3.42 -10.03
CA THR A 85 -6.88 -2.55 -11.22
C THR A 85 -5.89 -2.99 -12.30
N HIS A 86 -5.09 -4.03 -12.04
CA HIS A 86 -4.01 -4.50 -12.91
C HIS A 86 -3.02 -3.39 -13.28
N CYS A 87 -2.73 -2.51 -12.33
CA CYS A 87 -1.72 -1.46 -12.50
C CYS A 87 -0.30 -1.96 -12.22
N ASP A 88 -0.15 -3.21 -11.77
CA ASP A 88 1.16 -3.81 -11.51
C ASP A 88 1.88 -4.19 -12.80
N VAL A 89 3.20 -4.02 -12.79
CA VAL A 89 4.05 -4.35 -13.93
C VAL A 89 4.13 -5.87 -14.08
N LYS A 90 3.50 -6.40 -15.13
CA LYS A 90 3.59 -7.80 -15.52
C LYS A 90 4.61 -7.97 -16.64
N VAL A 91 5.37 -9.05 -16.56
CA VAL A 91 6.42 -9.38 -17.52
C VAL A 91 5.91 -10.45 -18.47
N ASP A 92 5.51 -10.05 -19.68
CA ASP A 92 4.85 -10.93 -20.64
C ASP A 92 5.79 -11.62 -21.65
N PHE A 93 7.12 -11.54 -21.47
CA PHE A 93 8.10 -12.06 -22.44
C PHE A 93 7.93 -13.56 -22.74
N PHE A 94 7.55 -14.36 -21.74
CA PHE A 94 7.38 -15.80 -21.88
C PHE A 94 5.97 -16.21 -22.33
N THR A 95 4.97 -15.33 -22.17
CA THR A 95 3.55 -15.65 -22.34
C THR A 95 2.99 -15.12 -23.68
N ALA A 96 3.77 -14.36 -24.45
CA ALA A 96 3.36 -13.75 -25.71
C ALA A 96 2.84 -14.73 -26.79
N LYS A 97 3.18 -16.02 -26.71
CA LYS A 97 2.71 -17.08 -27.63
C LYS A 97 1.70 -18.05 -26.99
N ALA A 98 1.32 -17.84 -25.74
CA ALA A 98 0.43 -18.73 -25.00
C ALA A 98 -1.05 -18.46 -25.33
N ARG A 99 -1.89 -19.50 -25.18
CA ARG A 99 -3.35 -19.38 -25.37
C ARG A 99 -3.97 -18.54 -24.25
N PRO A 100 -5.05 -17.77 -24.50
CA PRO A 100 -5.69 -16.89 -23.50
C PRO A 100 -6.04 -17.59 -22.18
N THR A 101 -6.48 -18.85 -22.24
CA THR A 101 -6.82 -19.65 -21.05
C THR A 101 -5.62 -19.90 -20.13
N VAL A 102 -4.43 -20.11 -20.71
CA VAL A 102 -3.19 -20.34 -19.95
C VAL A 102 -2.75 -19.04 -19.29
N VAL A 103 -2.89 -17.91 -19.99
CA VAL A 103 -2.59 -16.58 -19.43
C VAL A 103 -3.49 -16.28 -18.23
N HIS A 104 -4.80 -16.54 -18.35
CA HIS A 104 -5.75 -16.34 -17.24
C HIS A 104 -5.47 -17.27 -16.05
N ALA A 105 -5.07 -18.53 -16.30
CA ALA A 105 -4.69 -19.45 -15.23
C ALA A 105 -3.42 -18.99 -14.50
N LEU A 106 -2.42 -18.49 -15.25
CA LEU A 106 -1.17 -17.97 -14.69
C LEU A 106 -1.43 -16.68 -13.89
N ASP A 107 -2.31 -15.80 -14.36
CA ASP A 107 -2.71 -14.59 -13.66
C ASP A 107 -3.48 -14.89 -12.35
N ALA A 108 -4.35 -15.90 -12.38
CA ALA A 108 -5.05 -16.39 -11.20
C ALA A 108 -4.07 -16.99 -10.18
N LEU A 109 -3.10 -17.80 -10.64
CA LEU A 109 -2.06 -18.36 -9.78
C LEU A 109 -1.17 -17.27 -9.17
N GLY A 110 -0.77 -16.27 -9.95
CA GLY A 110 -0.01 -15.12 -9.48
C GLY A 110 -0.79 -14.36 -8.40
N SER A 111 -2.07 -14.08 -8.66
CA SER A 111 -2.95 -13.41 -7.69
C SER A 111 -3.12 -14.22 -6.39
N LEU A 112 -3.25 -15.54 -6.49
CA LEU A 112 -3.31 -16.42 -5.32
C LEU A 112 -2.02 -16.38 -4.52
N LEU A 113 -0.86 -16.44 -5.19
CA LEU A 113 0.44 -16.39 -4.54
C LEU A 113 0.68 -15.05 -3.84
N PHE A 114 0.33 -13.93 -4.48
CA PHE A 114 0.38 -12.61 -3.86
C PHE A 114 -0.50 -12.53 -2.61
N GLY A 115 -1.73 -13.05 -2.67
CA GLY A 115 -2.61 -13.14 -1.51
C GLY A 115 -2.02 -13.99 -0.37
N ALA A 116 -1.43 -15.13 -0.70
CA ALA A 116 -0.80 -16.02 0.27
C ALA A 116 0.41 -15.36 0.97
N VAL A 117 1.27 -14.69 0.21
CA VAL A 117 2.41 -13.94 0.76
C VAL A 117 1.92 -12.77 1.62
N GLY A 118 0.91 -12.02 1.17
CA GLY A 118 0.31 -10.94 1.95
C GLY A 118 -0.28 -11.43 3.28
N ALA A 119 -0.96 -12.57 3.27
CA ALA A 119 -1.49 -13.20 4.48
C ALA A 119 -0.36 -13.64 5.44
N LEU A 120 0.71 -14.24 4.91
CA LEU A 120 1.88 -14.64 5.70
C LEU A 120 2.57 -13.42 6.34
N LEU A 121 2.77 -12.35 5.58
CA LEU A 121 3.35 -11.11 6.09
C LEU A 121 2.47 -10.51 7.19
N THR A 122 1.16 -10.43 6.96
CA THR A 122 0.20 -9.93 7.95
C THR A 122 0.26 -10.74 9.24
N TRP A 123 0.30 -12.07 9.14
CA TRP A 123 0.44 -12.95 10.29
C TRP A 123 1.74 -12.70 11.06
N ARG A 124 2.88 -12.66 10.35
CA ARG A 124 4.20 -12.45 10.98
C ARG A 124 4.32 -11.06 11.61
N SER A 125 3.78 -10.03 10.96
CA SER A 125 3.72 -8.67 11.51
C SER A 125 2.84 -8.59 12.75
N ALA A 126 1.71 -9.31 12.79
CA ALA A 126 0.83 -9.34 13.97
C ALA A 126 1.52 -9.98 15.19
N GLU A 127 2.24 -11.10 14.99
CA GLU A 127 3.06 -11.72 16.04
C GLU A 127 4.17 -10.77 16.54
N GLY A 128 4.83 -10.05 15.61
CA GLY A 128 5.82 -9.04 15.96
C GLY A 128 5.23 -7.90 16.79
N ALA A 129 4.08 -7.36 16.37
CA ALA A 129 3.38 -6.30 17.10
C ALA A 129 2.95 -6.75 18.49
N TRP A 130 2.53 -8.01 18.65
CA TRP A 130 2.19 -8.59 19.95
C TRP A 130 3.41 -8.66 20.89
N MET A 131 4.55 -9.09 20.37
CA MET A 131 5.80 -9.15 21.13
C MET A 131 6.24 -7.75 21.59
N VAL A 132 6.24 -6.77 20.68
CA VAL A 132 6.57 -5.36 20.98
C VAL A 132 5.64 -4.78 22.04
N ARG A 133 4.34 -5.12 21.97
CA ARG A 133 3.36 -4.72 22.98
C ARG A 133 3.64 -5.34 24.35
N ALA A 134 4.04 -6.60 24.40
CA ALA A 134 4.37 -7.29 25.65
C ALA A 134 5.64 -6.75 26.32
N SER A 135 6.58 -6.24 25.52
CA SER A 135 7.81 -5.60 25.99
C SER A 135 7.65 -4.12 26.35
N GLU A 136 6.46 -3.53 26.15
CA GLU A 136 6.16 -2.10 26.35
C GLU A 136 7.15 -1.15 25.65
N GLU A 137 7.63 -1.54 24.47
CA GLU A 137 8.63 -0.74 23.74
C GLU A 137 8.01 0.56 23.20
N THR A 138 8.74 1.67 23.40
CA THR A 138 8.34 3.02 22.98
C THR A 138 9.38 3.67 22.06
N SER A 139 8.94 4.60 21.22
CA SER A 139 9.85 5.40 20.39
C SER A 139 10.78 6.26 21.25
N MET A 140 11.94 6.61 20.70
CA MET A 140 13.03 7.23 21.46
C MET A 140 12.75 8.71 21.78
N ILE A 141 12.08 9.43 20.88
CA ILE A 141 11.82 10.87 21.03
C ILE A 141 10.39 11.11 21.52
N LEU A 142 9.39 10.52 20.84
CA LEU A 142 7.98 10.78 21.14
C LEU A 142 7.43 9.92 22.29
N GLY A 143 8.11 8.82 22.63
CA GLY A 143 7.61 7.85 23.60
C GLY A 143 6.35 7.11 23.12
N TRP A 144 6.08 7.07 21.81
CA TRP A 144 4.90 6.40 21.26
C TRP A 144 5.07 4.87 21.40
N PRO A 145 4.09 4.11 21.89
CA PRO A 145 4.12 2.64 21.85
C PRO A 145 4.31 2.07 20.43
N LEU A 146 5.42 1.39 20.19
CA LEU A 146 5.80 0.94 18.84
C LEU A 146 4.85 -0.11 18.23
N TRP A 147 4.06 -0.81 19.05
CA TRP A 147 3.11 -1.83 18.57
C TRP A 147 1.95 -1.28 17.71
N VAL A 148 1.74 0.04 17.71
CA VAL A 148 0.70 0.72 16.91
C VAL A 148 1.18 1.03 15.48
N ALA A 149 2.49 0.94 15.23
CA ALA A 149 3.10 1.18 13.92
C ALA A 149 2.77 0.08 12.90
#